data_AF-A0A259C6Q9-F1
#
_entry.id   AF-A0A259C6Q9-F1
#
_cell.length_a   1.000
_cell.length_b   1.000
_cell.length_c   1.000
_cell.angle_alpha   90.00
_cell.angle_beta   90.00
_cell.angle_gamma   90.00
#
_symmetry.space_group_name_H-M   'P 1'
#
loop_
_entity.id
_entity.type
_entity.pdbx_description
1 polymer ?
#
loop_
_entity_poly.entity_id
_entity_poly.type
_entity_poly.pdbx_seq_one_letter_code
_entity_poly.pdbx_strand_id
1 'polypeptide(L)'
;MLSSPFGVDLSRNGQAGDKVLQGTRFEALDGMRGYAVLAVVLMHARWTPGGGYGVTVFFVLSGFLIAYLLLNEQERYGKINISDFYKRRVVRLVPALYFMFAVVAIWSILLAPEPFGIASAWGMIYGIFYFSNWAAAFPDLFPFGWLGTLAHTWTLAVEAQFYILFPLIFLS
;
A
#
# COMPACT_ATOMS: atom_id res chain seq x y z
N MET A 1 -2.81 -40.07 -27.24
CA MET A 1 -1.85 -40.43 -26.17
C MET A 1 -0.47 -40.51 -26.79
N LEU A 2 0.35 -39.47 -26.64
CA LEU A 2 1.70 -39.40 -27.20
C LEU A 2 2.70 -39.51 -26.04
N SER A 3 3.28 -40.68 -25.82
CA SER A 3 4.36 -40.89 -24.86
C SER A 3 5.69 -40.45 -25.47
N SER A 4 6.36 -39.49 -24.84
CA SER A 4 7.71 -39.07 -25.21
C SER A 4 8.75 -40.14 -24.77
N PRO A 5 9.89 -40.26 -25.45
CA PRO A 5 10.91 -41.28 -25.18
C PRO A 5 11.66 -41.11 -23.83
N PHE A 6 11.33 -40.09 -23.03
CA PHE A 6 12.04 -39.75 -21.80
C PHE A 6 11.27 -40.00 -20.50
N GLY A 7 10.09 -40.62 -20.53
CA GLY A 7 9.35 -40.98 -19.30
C GLY A 7 8.96 -39.78 -18.41
N VAL A 8 9.09 -38.56 -18.92
CA VAL A 8 8.71 -37.33 -18.21
C VAL A 8 7.20 -37.18 -18.32
N ASP A 9 6.52 -37.49 -17.22
CA ASP A 9 5.09 -37.28 -17.06
C ASP A 9 4.79 -35.77 -16.90
N LEU A 10 4.54 -35.11 -18.04
CA LEU A 10 4.20 -33.68 -18.10
C LEU A 10 2.82 -33.37 -17.45
N SER A 11 1.99 -34.40 -17.18
CA SER A 11 0.69 -34.21 -16.52
C SER A 11 0.83 -33.93 -15.03
N ARG A 12 1.89 -34.40 -14.36
CA ARG A 12 2.12 -34.14 -12.93
C ARG A 12 2.64 -32.73 -12.64
N ASN A 13 3.32 -32.10 -13.60
CA ASN A 13 3.98 -30.81 -13.37
C ASN A 13 3.00 -29.61 -13.39
N GLY A 14 1.90 -29.71 -14.15
CA GLY A 14 0.86 -28.67 -14.16
C GLY A 14 0.10 -28.56 -12.83
N GLN A 15 -0.17 -29.69 -12.17
CA GLN A 15 -0.92 -29.71 -10.90
C GLN A 15 -0.09 -29.24 -9.70
N ALA A 16 1.25 -29.36 -9.76
CA ALA A 16 2.14 -28.84 -8.73
C ALA A 16 2.27 -27.32 -8.81
N GLY A 17 2.38 -26.75 -10.03
CA GLY A 17 2.38 -25.31 -10.27
C GLY A 17 1.08 -24.65 -9.81
N ASP A 18 -0.07 -25.25 -10.15
CA ASP A 18 -1.38 -24.75 -9.74
C ASP A 18 -1.57 -24.75 -8.22
N LYS A 19 -1.06 -25.77 -7.51
CA LYS A 19 -1.16 -25.84 -6.04
C LYS A 19 -0.22 -24.87 -5.33
N VAL A 20 0.98 -24.59 -5.89
CA VAL A 20 1.88 -23.56 -5.36
C VAL A 20 1.20 -22.19 -5.39
N LEU A 21 0.48 -21.88 -6.48
CA LEU A 21 -0.23 -20.60 -6.65
C LEU A 21 -1.57 -20.52 -5.89
N GLN A 22 -2.21 -21.65 -5.58
CA GLN A 22 -3.52 -21.66 -4.90
C GLN A 22 -3.43 -21.59 -3.37
N GLY A 23 -2.30 -21.95 -2.76
CA GLY A 23 -2.14 -22.06 -1.29
C GLY A 23 -1.20 -21.04 -0.65
N THR A 24 -0.31 -20.40 -1.42
CA THR A 24 0.54 -19.35 -0.86
C THR A 24 -0.18 -18.01 -1.00
N ARG A 25 -0.73 -17.53 0.12
CA ARG A 25 -0.71 -16.09 0.38
C ARG A 25 0.70 -15.64 0.02
N PHE A 26 0.89 -14.70 -0.90
CA PHE A 26 2.22 -14.36 -1.41
C PHE A 26 3.08 -13.69 -0.32
N GLU A 27 3.52 -14.46 0.65
CA GLU A 27 4.35 -14.04 1.77
C GLU A 27 5.66 -13.48 1.27
N ALA A 28 6.18 -14.02 0.16
CA ALA A 28 7.33 -13.47 -0.54
C ALA A 28 7.05 -12.03 -1.05
N LEU A 29 5.87 -11.75 -1.63
CA LEU A 29 5.52 -10.42 -2.11
C LEU A 29 5.27 -9.45 -0.95
N ASP A 30 4.60 -9.90 0.12
CA ASP A 30 4.43 -9.11 1.34
C ASP A 30 5.79 -8.82 2.01
N GLY A 31 6.73 -9.77 1.98
CA GLY A 31 8.11 -9.59 2.43
C GLY A 31 8.89 -8.58 1.57
N MET A 32 8.74 -8.64 0.25
CA MET A 32 9.35 -7.66 -0.67
C MET A 32 8.79 -6.25 -0.47
N ARG A 33 7.49 -6.11 -0.18
CA ARG A 33 6.89 -4.83 0.21
C ARG A 33 7.48 -4.33 1.53
N GLY A 34 7.65 -5.22 2.51
CA GLY A 34 8.32 -4.90 3.78
C GLY A 34 9.76 -4.42 3.58
N TYR A 35 10.52 -5.09 2.72
CA TYR A 35 11.88 -4.68 2.36
C TYR A 35 11.91 -3.31 1.67
N ALA A 36 10.97 -3.05 0.78
CA ALA A 36 10.84 -1.77 0.11
C ALA A 36 10.55 -0.63 1.11
N VAL A 37 9.67 -0.86 2.08
CA VAL A 37 9.41 0.08 3.19
C VAL A 37 10.65 0.29 4.04
N LEU A 38 11.38 -0.78 4.38
CA LEU A 38 12.61 -0.70 5.17
C LEU A 38 13.66 0.16 4.46
N ALA A 39 13.84 0.01 3.15
CA ALA A 39 14.75 0.85 2.37
C ALA A 39 14.39 2.34 2.47
N VAL A 40 13.09 2.68 2.42
CA VAL A 40 12.60 4.06 2.58
C VAL A 40 12.89 4.58 3.98
N VAL A 41 12.68 3.78 5.02
CA VAL A 41 12.97 4.15 6.41
C VAL A 41 14.47 4.42 6.60
N LEU A 42 15.33 3.54 6.08
CA LEU A 42 16.80 3.69 6.15
C LEU A 42 17.29 4.94 5.42
N MET A 43 16.67 5.29 4.30
CA MET A 43 16.96 6.55 3.60
C MET A 43 16.63 7.76 4.45
N HIS A 44 15.47 7.78 5.10
CA HIS A 44 15.07 8.89 5.98
C HIS A 44 15.95 8.97 7.24
N ALA A 45 16.44 7.83 7.73
CA ALA A 45 17.44 7.77 8.80
C ALA A 45 18.85 8.22 8.36
N ARG A 46 19.04 8.57 7.08
CA ARG A 46 20.32 8.93 6.44
C ARG A 46 21.38 7.81 6.49
N TRP A 47 20.94 6.54 6.60
CA TRP A 47 21.86 5.39 6.66
C TRP A 47 22.28 4.89 5.29
N THR A 48 21.41 5.00 4.28
CA THR A 48 21.72 4.55 2.92
C THR A 48 21.18 5.54 1.87
N PRO A 49 22.01 5.94 0.88
CA PRO A 49 21.51 6.64 -0.29
C PRO A 49 20.68 5.69 -1.18
N GLY A 50 19.63 6.21 -1.83
CA GLY A 50 18.86 5.47 -2.84
C GLY A 50 17.62 4.71 -2.35
N GLY A 51 17.26 4.75 -1.07
CA GLY A 51 16.03 4.08 -0.60
C GLY A 51 14.71 4.65 -1.15
N GLY A 52 14.76 5.79 -1.88
CA GLY A 52 13.60 6.36 -2.56
C GLY A 52 12.96 5.44 -3.60
N TYR A 53 13.73 4.54 -4.25
CA TYR A 53 13.18 3.53 -5.17
C TYR A 53 12.26 2.53 -4.48
N GLY A 54 12.37 2.38 -3.15
CA GLY A 54 11.49 1.52 -2.36
C GLY A 54 10.02 1.93 -2.49
N VAL A 55 9.73 3.23 -2.64
CA VAL A 55 8.36 3.70 -2.86
C VAL A 55 7.80 3.15 -4.18
N THR A 56 8.56 3.24 -5.27
CA THR A 56 8.16 2.71 -6.58
C THR A 56 7.94 1.20 -6.54
N VAL A 57 8.87 0.45 -5.94
CA VAL A 57 8.75 -1.01 -5.80
C VAL A 57 7.51 -1.38 -4.99
N PHE A 58 7.26 -0.69 -3.88
CA PHE A 58 6.08 -0.92 -3.05
C PHE A 58 4.76 -0.74 -3.82
N PHE A 59 4.65 0.34 -4.62
CA PHE A 59 3.45 0.61 -5.41
C PHE A 59 3.24 -0.42 -6.53
N VAL A 60 4.30 -0.78 -7.25
CA VAL A 60 4.23 -1.80 -8.33
C VAL A 60 3.75 -3.14 -7.76
N LEU A 61 4.33 -3.59 -6.63
CA LEU A 61 3.95 -4.84 -5.98
C LEU A 61 2.52 -4.80 -5.44
N SER A 62 2.09 -3.66 -4.88
CA SER A 62 0.72 -3.49 -4.38
C SER A 62 -0.31 -3.54 -5.51
N GLY A 63 -0.01 -2.93 -6.66
CA GLY A 63 -0.86 -2.99 -7.85
C GLY A 63 -0.97 -4.38 -8.44
N PHE A 64 0.16 -5.08 -8.60
CA PHE A 64 0.19 -6.47 -9.04
C PHE A 64 -0.67 -7.38 -8.14
N LEU A 65 -0.49 -7.27 -6.82
CA LEU A 65 -1.22 -8.09 -5.86
C LEU A 65 -2.73 -7.83 -5.92
N ILE A 66 -3.16 -6.57 -6.08
CA ILE A 66 -4.59 -6.26 -6.19
C ILE A 66 -5.17 -6.80 -7.48
N ALA A 67 -4.50 -6.57 -8.62
CA ALA A 67 -4.94 -7.10 -9.90
C ALA A 67 -5.09 -8.62 -9.84
N TYR A 68 -4.09 -9.31 -9.30
CA TYR A 68 -4.14 -10.77 -9.11
C TYR A 68 -5.33 -11.20 -8.24
N LEU A 69 -5.56 -10.53 -7.10
CA LEU A 69 -6.67 -10.87 -6.21
C LEU A 69 -8.04 -10.67 -6.88
N LEU A 70 -8.21 -9.57 -7.61
CA LEU A 70 -9.47 -9.27 -8.31
C LEU A 70 -9.73 -10.24 -9.45
N LEU A 71 -8.71 -10.53 -10.27
CA LEU A 71 -8.82 -11.48 -11.39
C LEU A 71 -9.10 -12.90 -10.88
N ASN A 72 -8.40 -13.36 -9.85
CA ASN A 72 -8.65 -14.67 -9.26
C ASN A 72 -10.04 -14.75 -8.56
N GLU A 73 -10.55 -13.65 -8.00
CA GLU A 73 -11.93 -13.59 -7.48
C GLU A 73 -12.95 -13.71 -8.63
N GLN A 74 -12.73 -12.98 -9.73
CA GLN A 74 -13.56 -13.04 -10.93
C GLN A 74 -13.56 -14.43 -11.56
N GLU A 75 -12.39 -15.08 -11.70
CA GLU A 75 -12.29 -16.44 -12.23
C GLU A 75 -13.01 -17.48 -11.37
N ARG A 76 -12.92 -17.35 -10.04
CA ARG A 76 -13.52 -18.33 -9.11
C ARG A 76 -15.02 -18.15 -8.91
N TYR A 77 -15.49 -16.91 -8.84
CA TYR A 77 -16.87 -16.60 -8.44
C TYR A 77 -17.70 -15.95 -9.55
N GLY A 78 -17.10 -15.70 -10.72
CA GLY A 78 -17.75 -15.07 -11.89
C GLY A 78 -18.05 -13.57 -11.71
N LYS A 79 -17.73 -13.00 -10.55
CA LYS A 79 -17.95 -11.58 -10.22
C LYS A 79 -16.96 -11.11 -9.16
N ILE A 80 -16.68 -9.81 -9.18
CA ILE A 80 -15.84 -9.15 -8.19
C ILE A 80 -16.75 -8.50 -7.13
N ASN A 81 -16.58 -8.85 -5.85
CA ASN A 81 -17.26 -8.17 -4.77
C ASN A 81 -16.43 -7.00 -4.24
N ILE A 82 -16.60 -5.84 -4.88
CA ILE A 82 -15.90 -4.60 -4.52
C ILE A 82 -16.20 -4.16 -3.08
N SER A 83 -17.43 -4.38 -2.60
CA SER A 83 -17.79 -4.02 -1.21
C SER A 83 -16.94 -4.78 -0.20
N ASP A 84 -16.78 -6.08 -0.38
CA ASP A 84 -15.99 -6.91 0.53
C ASP A 84 -14.48 -6.66 0.35
N PHE A 85 -14.04 -6.33 -0.87
CA PHE A 85 -12.68 -5.85 -1.11
C PHE A 85 -12.36 -4.60 -0.27
N TYR A 86 -13.23 -3.57 -0.32
CA TYR A 86 -13.02 -2.34 0.46
C TYR A 86 -13.10 -2.57 1.97
N LYS A 87 -14.07 -3.36 2.46
CA LYS A 87 -14.19 -3.67 3.90
C LYS A 87 -12.90 -4.26 4.47
N ARG A 88 -12.32 -5.26 3.79
CA ARG A 88 -11.07 -5.91 4.22
C ARG A 88 -9.90 -4.93 4.33
N ARG A 89 -9.84 -3.94 3.44
CA ARG A 89 -8.78 -2.92 3.43
C ARG A 89 -9.00 -1.84 4.49
N VAL A 90 -10.23 -1.38 4.65
CA VAL A 90 -10.62 -0.41 5.68
C VAL A 90 -10.29 -0.94 7.08
N VAL A 91 -10.75 -2.16 7.42
CA VAL A 91 -10.51 -2.77 8.74
C VAL A 91 -9.02 -2.97 9.03
N ARG A 92 -8.18 -3.14 8.00
CA ARG A 92 -6.73 -3.33 8.16
C ARG A 92 -5.95 -2.02 8.29
N LEU A 93 -6.33 -0.97 7.54
CA LEU A 93 -5.51 0.24 7.39
C LEU A 93 -5.99 1.39 8.28
N VAL A 94 -7.31 1.58 8.37
CA VAL A 94 -7.91 2.73 9.06
C VAL A 94 -7.60 2.73 10.56
N PRO A 95 -7.70 1.63 11.32
CA PRO A 95 -7.43 1.67 12.76
C PRO A 95 -6.01 2.12 13.08
N ALA A 96 -5.01 1.59 12.36
CA ALA A 96 -3.61 1.94 12.57
C ALA A 96 -3.34 3.43 12.24
N LEU A 97 -3.93 3.94 11.16
CA LEU A 97 -3.77 5.33 10.75
C LEU A 97 -4.38 6.30 11.78
N TYR A 98 -5.62 6.05 12.21
CA TYR A 98 -6.28 6.94 13.18
C TYR A 98 -5.63 6.86 14.56
N PHE A 99 -5.13 5.68 14.94
CA PHE A 99 -4.30 5.54 16.14
C PHE A 99 -3.03 6.38 16.05
N MET A 100 -2.30 6.31 14.93
CA MET A 100 -1.12 7.14 14.69
C MET A 100 -1.47 8.64 14.79
N PHE A 101 -2.57 9.08 14.17
CA PHE A 101 -3.01 10.48 14.28
C PHE A 101 -3.34 10.88 15.72
N ALA A 102 -4.00 10.02 16.49
CA ALA A 102 -4.28 10.29 17.90
C ALA A 102 -2.98 10.46 18.71
N VAL A 103 -2.00 9.56 18.52
CA VAL A 103 -0.70 9.64 19.19
C VAL A 103 0.05 10.91 18.81
N VAL A 104 0.11 11.23 17.51
CA VAL A 104 0.79 12.44 17.01
C VAL A 104 0.09 13.70 17.51
N ALA A 105 -1.25 13.72 17.57
CA ALA A 105 -2.01 14.85 18.10
C ALA A 105 -1.71 15.08 19.60
N ILE A 106 -1.74 14.02 20.41
CA ILE A 106 -1.43 14.09 21.85
C ILE A 106 0.01 14.57 22.04
N TRP A 107 0.97 13.99 21.32
CA TRP A 107 2.38 14.41 21.39
C TRP A 107 2.56 15.88 20.97
N SER A 108 1.88 16.30 19.90
CA SER A 108 1.96 17.68 19.38
C SER A 108 1.41 18.71 20.35
N ILE A 109 0.39 18.37 21.13
CA ILE A 109 -0.23 19.27 22.11
C ILE A 109 0.58 19.32 23.41
N LEU A 110 1.12 18.20 23.86
CA LEU A 110 1.69 18.07 25.20
C LEU A 110 3.21 18.22 25.26
N LEU A 111 3.94 17.88 24.19
CA LEU A 111 5.38 17.63 24.25
C LEU A 111 6.20 18.31 23.14
N ALA A 112 5.58 18.68 22.03
CA ALA A 112 6.32 19.12 20.85
C ALA A 112 6.75 20.61 20.95
N PRO A 113 8.05 20.92 20.76
CA PRO A 113 8.52 22.29 20.71
C PRO A 113 8.06 22.98 19.41
N GLU A 114 7.75 24.28 19.47
CA GLU A 114 7.51 25.10 18.27
C GLU A 114 8.71 25.01 17.30
N PRO A 115 8.50 24.84 15.98
CA PRO A 115 7.23 24.85 15.23
C PRO A 115 6.62 23.45 15.02
N PHE A 116 7.07 22.43 15.74
CA PHE A 116 6.54 21.06 15.66
C PHE A 116 5.31 20.85 16.55
N GLY A 117 5.11 21.73 17.55
CA GLY A 117 3.86 21.89 18.31
C GLY A 117 2.74 22.34 17.40
N ILE A 118 1.59 21.65 17.48
CA ILE A 118 0.60 21.59 16.39
C ILE A 118 1.32 21.15 15.08
N ALA A 119 1.65 19.86 14.94
CA ALA A 119 1.86 19.27 13.61
C ALA A 119 0.77 19.86 12.70
N SER A 120 1.17 20.63 11.66
CA SER A 120 0.35 21.71 11.10
C SER A 120 -1.12 21.26 11.09
N ALA A 121 -2.03 21.97 11.77
CA ALA A 121 -3.42 21.50 11.88
C ALA A 121 -3.98 21.10 10.50
N TRP A 122 -3.49 21.80 9.47
CA TRP A 122 -3.57 21.47 8.05
C TRP A 122 -3.00 20.11 7.64
N GLY A 123 -1.78 19.74 7.99
CA GLY A 123 -1.22 18.40 7.81
C GLY A 123 -2.05 17.28 8.44
N MET A 124 -2.65 17.50 9.62
CA MET A 124 -3.63 16.54 10.18
C MET A 124 -4.88 16.44 9.31
N ILE A 125 -5.44 17.57 8.87
CA ILE A 125 -6.60 17.60 7.96
C ILE A 125 -6.25 16.86 6.66
N TYR A 126 -5.14 17.19 6.02
CA TYR A 126 -4.71 16.56 4.78
C TYR A 126 -4.43 15.07 4.97
N GLY A 127 -3.87 14.65 6.10
CA GLY A 127 -3.66 13.25 6.42
C GLY A 127 -4.97 12.47 6.62
N ILE A 128 -5.90 12.98 7.42
CA ILE A 128 -7.19 12.34 7.73
C ILE A 128 -8.02 12.14 6.47
N PHE A 129 -8.01 13.13 5.57
CA PHE A 129 -8.76 13.07 4.32
C PHE A 129 -7.95 12.51 3.13
N TYR A 130 -6.75 11.96 3.37
CA TYR A 130 -5.90 11.40 2.32
C TYR A 130 -5.59 12.38 1.16
N PHE A 131 -5.35 13.65 1.48
CA PHE A 131 -4.95 14.73 0.56
C PHE A 131 -3.50 15.19 0.72
N SER A 132 -2.73 14.59 1.64
CA SER A 132 -1.35 15.00 1.91
C SER A 132 -0.42 14.95 0.69
N ASN A 133 -0.66 14.06 -0.27
CA ASN A 133 0.09 14.05 -1.53
C ASN A 133 -0.16 15.30 -2.39
N TRP A 134 -1.40 15.80 -2.43
CA TRP A 134 -1.74 17.02 -3.16
C TRP A 134 -1.18 18.25 -2.45
N ALA A 135 -1.25 18.30 -1.13
CA ALA A 135 -0.66 19.37 -0.34
C ALA A 135 0.86 19.46 -0.50
N ALA A 136 1.54 18.31 -0.58
CA ALA A 136 2.97 18.25 -0.85
C ALA A 136 3.32 18.65 -2.29
N ALA A 137 2.49 18.29 -3.27
CA ALA A 137 2.76 18.55 -4.69
C ALA A 137 2.41 19.99 -5.12
N PHE A 138 1.42 20.62 -4.47
CA PHE A 138 0.89 21.93 -4.84
C PHE A 138 0.85 22.88 -3.62
N PRO A 139 2.01 23.25 -3.04
CA PRO A 139 2.06 24.05 -1.82
C PRO A 139 1.39 25.43 -1.95
N ASP A 140 1.28 25.97 -3.17
CA ASP A 140 0.60 27.24 -3.42
C ASP A 140 -0.94 27.13 -3.37
N LEU A 141 -1.48 25.94 -3.63
CA LEU A 141 -2.93 25.67 -3.59
C LEU A 141 -3.41 25.16 -2.23
N PHE A 142 -2.47 24.68 -1.40
CA PHE A 142 -2.76 24.10 -0.10
C PHE A 142 -2.14 24.98 0.99
N PRO A 143 -2.96 25.74 1.75
CA PRO A 143 -2.48 26.55 2.85
C PRO A 143 -1.58 25.74 3.79
N PHE A 144 -0.40 26.27 4.12
CA PHE A 144 0.52 25.58 5.03
C PHE A 144 0.85 24.15 4.58
N GLY A 145 1.17 23.96 3.29
CA GLY A 145 1.59 22.68 2.68
C GLY A 145 2.81 21.98 3.31
N TRP A 146 3.38 22.57 4.37
CA TRP A 146 4.30 21.87 5.26
C TRP A 146 3.54 20.84 6.12
N LEU A 147 3.70 19.57 5.75
CA LEU A 147 3.12 18.43 6.45
C LEU A 147 3.85 18.08 7.77
N GLY A 148 4.99 18.71 8.05
CA GLY A 148 5.78 18.47 9.27
C GLY A 148 6.07 16.99 9.52
N THR A 149 5.80 16.52 10.74
CA THR A 149 5.96 15.12 11.15
C THR A 149 5.03 14.15 10.39
N LEU A 150 4.01 14.66 9.70
CA LEU A 150 3.07 13.89 8.89
C LEU A 150 3.46 13.86 7.40
N ALA A 151 4.66 14.33 7.03
CA ALA A 151 5.11 14.32 5.64
C ALA A 151 4.94 12.94 4.99
N HIS A 152 5.31 11.85 5.66
CA HIS A 152 5.20 10.49 5.13
C HIS A 152 3.77 10.02 4.82
N THR A 153 2.74 10.72 5.30
CA THR A 153 1.36 10.37 4.97
C THR A 153 1.04 10.55 3.49
N TRP A 154 1.88 11.27 2.72
CA TRP A 154 1.69 11.46 1.29
C TRP A 154 1.65 10.12 0.54
N THR A 155 2.52 9.16 0.88
CA THR A 155 2.53 7.84 0.22
C THR A 155 1.28 7.06 0.57
N LEU A 156 0.79 7.21 1.81
CA LEU A 156 -0.43 6.56 2.27
C LEU A 156 -1.68 7.14 1.59
N ALA A 157 -1.71 8.46 1.36
CA ALA A 157 -2.74 9.13 0.56
C ALA A 157 -2.81 8.58 -0.86
N VAL A 158 -1.66 8.45 -1.54
CA VAL A 158 -1.58 7.83 -2.86
C VAL A 158 -2.04 6.37 -2.82
N GLU A 159 -1.62 5.60 -1.82
CA GLU A 159 -2.03 4.20 -1.66
C GLU A 159 -3.56 4.05 -1.47
N ALA A 160 -4.18 4.90 -0.66
CA ALA A 160 -5.63 4.91 -0.47
C ALA A 160 -6.40 5.29 -1.75
N GLN A 161 -5.94 6.32 -2.45
CA GLN A 161 -6.52 6.73 -3.75
C GLN A 161 -6.39 5.60 -4.77
N PHE A 162 -5.22 4.95 -4.84
CA PHE A 162 -4.99 3.79 -5.70
C PHE A 162 -5.95 2.64 -5.38
N TYR A 163 -6.18 2.34 -4.10
CA TYR A 163 -7.11 1.30 -3.68
C TYR A 163 -8.56 1.57 -4.04
N ILE A 164 -8.97 2.84 -4.10
CA ILE A 164 -10.33 3.23 -4.49
C ILE A 164 -10.49 3.19 -6.01
N LEU A 165 -9.52 3.71 -6.75
CA LEU A 165 -9.65 3.88 -8.21
C LEU A 165 -9.42 2.58 -8.98
N PHE A 166 -8.45 1.76 -8.55
CA PHE A 166 -8.02 0.60 -9.32
C PHE A 166 -9.10 -0.47 -9.51
N PRO A 167 -9.88 -0.88 -8.49
CA PRO A 167 -10.92 -1.89 -8.66
C PRO A 167 -12.07 -1.44 -9.58
N LEU A 168 -12.31 -0.12 -9.69
CA LEU A 168 -13.37 0.42 -10.54
C LEU A 168 -13.10 0.18 -12.03
N ILE A 169 -11.84 -0.02 -12.43
CA ILE A 169 -11.46 -0.34 -13.81
C ILE A 169 -12.03 -1.71 -14.24
N PHE A 170 -12.27 -2.62 -13.29
CA PHE A 170 -12.77 -3.97 -13.53
C PHE A 170 -14.31 -4.07 -13.50
N LEU A 171 -15.03 -2.93 -13.44
CA LEU A 171 -16.49 -2.89 -13.43
C LEU A 171 -17.15 -2.99 -14.83
N SER A 172 -16.37 -3.25 -15.88
CA SER A 172 -16.84 -3.46 -17.25
C SER A 172 -17.20 -4.92 -17.52
#